data_AF-L8YD48-F1
#
_entry.id   AF-L8YD48-F1
#
_cell.length_a   1.000
_cell.length_b   1.000
_cell.length_c   1.000
_cell.angle_alpha   90.00
_cell.angle_beta   90.00
_cell.angle_gamma   90.00
#
_symmetry.space_group_name_H-M   'P 1'
#
loop_
_entity.id
_entity.type
_entity.pdbx_description
1 polymer ?
#
loop_
_entity_poly.entity_id
_entity_poly.type
_entity_poly.pdbx_seq_one_letter_code
_entity_poly.pdbx_strand_id
1 'polypeptide(L)'
;MRAPNILCLGCVFLPLLLFQQISAQFPRECTTVEALRSGVCCPDLSPVSGPGTDRCGSSSGRGRCDAVTADSRPHSPQYSHDGRDDREVWPLRFFNRTCHCNGNFSGHNCGTCRPGWRGAACDQRILIVRRNLLDLSTEEKNHFVRALDMAKRTIHPLFVIATRRSEEILGPDGNTPQFENISIYNYFVWTHYYSVKKTFLGAGQESFGGVDFSHEGPAFLTWHRYHLLQLERDMQEMLQEPSFSLPYWNFATGRNVCDICTDDLMGSRSNFDATLISPNSVFSQWRVVCEFVQDYDTLGTLCNSYSEPTGKYDPAVRSLHNLAHLFLNGTGGQTHLSPNDPIFVLLHTFTDAVFDEWLRRYNAGQGFSIPEIITIAVVAALLLVAVIFVGASYLIRARSKMDEANQPLLSDQYRHYAEEYERIQNPNQSVV
;
A
#
# COMPACT_ATOMS: atom_id res chain seq x y z
N MET A 1 -38.78 -14.88 -46.01
CA MET A 1 -37.50 -15.47 -45.58
C MET A 1 -37.01 -14.67 -44.38
N ARG A 2 -36.89 -15.35 -43.23
CA ARG A 2 -36.55 -14.76 -41.93
C ARG A 2 -35.03 -14.56 -41.82
N ALA A 3 -34.60 -13.39 -41.37
CA ALA A 3 -33.27 -13.15 -40.82
C ALA A 3 -33.38 -12.98 -39.29
N PRO A 4 -32.37 -13.39 -38.51
CA PRO A 4 -32.57 -13.90 -37.16
C PRO A 4 -32.57 -12.82 -36.08
N ASN A 5 -33.35 -13.10 -35.03
CA ASN A 5 -33.39 -12.38 -33.77
C ASN A 5 -32.04 -12.45 -33.06
N ILE A 6 -31.44 -11.30 -32.78
CA ILE A 6 -30.36 -11.17 -31.79
C ILE A 6 -31.04 -11.18 -30.41
N LEU A 7 -30.90 -12.31 -29.72
CA LEU A 7 -31.31 -12.45 -28.33
C LEU A 7 -30.40 -11.56 -27.46
N CYS A 8 -30.95 -10.48 -26.96
CA CYS A 8 -30.39 -9.71 -25.86
C CYS A 8 -30.65 -10.49 -24.57
N LEU A 9 -29.65 -11.21 -24.06
CA LEU A 9 -29.68 -11.86 -22.76
C LEU A 9 -28.39 -11.54 -22.01
N GLY A 10 -28.51 -10.86 -20.87
CA GLY A 10 -27.42 -10.74 -19.91
C GLY A 10 -27.11 -9.33 -19.40
N CYS A 11 -28.13 -8.55 -18.99
CA CYS A 11 -27.92 -7.79 -17.76
C CYS A 11 -27.57 -8.79 -16.67
N VAL A 12 -26.53 -8.54 -15.86
CA VAL A 12 -26.41 -8.89 -14.42
C VAL A 12 -24.96 -8.66 -13.95
N PHE A 13 -24.83 -7.72 -13.01
CA PHE A 13 -23.72 -7.40 -12.09
C PHE A 13 -22.35 -6.99 -12.65
N LEU A 14 -22.20 -5.68 -12.92
CA LEU A 14 -20.97 -4.98 -12.53
C LEU A 14 -21.00 -4.85 -11.00
N PRO A 15 -20.03 -5.37 -10.23
CA PRO A 15 -19.85 -4.88 -8.89
C PRO A 15 -19.32 -3.46 -9.03
N LEU A 16 -20.16 -2.48 -8.67
CA LEU A 16 -19.69 -1.14 -8.35
C LEU A 16 -18.63 -1.31 -7.25
N LEU A 17 -17.36 -1.21 -7.62
CA LEU A 17 -16.26 -0.97 -6.70
C LEU A 17 -16.50 0.42 -6.09
N LEU A 18 -17.39 0.46 -5.09
CA LEU A 18 -17.54 1.58 -4.20
C LEU A 18 -16.24 1.68 -3.43
N PHE A 19 -15.41 2.66 -3.80
CA PHE A 19 -14.28 3.08 -3.00
C PHE A 19 -14.80 3.48 -1.62
N GLN A 20 -14.74 2.56 -0.65
CA GLN A 20 -14.89 2.92 0.75
C GLN A 20 -13.65 3.73 1.13
N GLN A 21 -13.88 4.93 1.64
CA GLN A 21 -12.79 5.75 2.15
C GLN A 21 -12.27 5.09 3.43
N ILE A 22 -11.04 4.60 3.38
CA ILE A 22 -10.34 4.07 4.54
C ILE A 22 -9.64 5.26 5.18
N SER A 23 -10.08 5.67 6.37
CA SER A 23 -9.31 6.60 7.20
C SER A 23 -8.24 5.82 7.96
N ALA A 24 -7.02 6.34 8.00
CA ALA A 24 -5.90 5.70 8.69
C ALA A 24 -5.90 5.97 10.22
N GLN A 25 -6.77 6.87 10.69
CA GLN A 25 -6.94 7.21 12.09
C GLN A 25 -8.34 7.82 12.32
N PHE A 26 -8.72 8.05 13.58
CA PHE A 26 -10.09 8.37 13.96
C PHE A 26 -10.38 9.88 14.11
N PRO A 27 -11.59 10.32 13.74
CA PRO A 27 -12.10 11.64 14.10
C PRO A 27 -12.03 11.88 15.61
N ARG A 28 -11.72 13.10 16.04
CA ARG A 28 -11.68 13.46 17.46
C ARG A 28 -12.98 13.16 18.20
N GLU A 29 -14.15 13.23 17.55
CA GLU A 29 -15.42 12.87 18.19
C GLU A 29 -15.52 11.36 18.50
N CYS A 30 -14.76 10.53 17.79
CA CYS A 30 -14.73 9.07 17.96
C CYS A 30 -13.62 8.61 18.92
N THR A 31 -12.72 9.48 19.36
CA THR A 31 -11.61 9.10 20.28
C THR A 31 -11.98 9.31 21.75
N THR A 32 -13.25 9.08 22.07
CA THR A 32 -13.79 9.16 23.43
C THR A 32 -13.97 7.77 24.02
N VAL A 33 -14.03 7.68 25.35
CA VAL A 33 -14.28 6.41 26.06
C VAL A 33 -15.59 5.77 25.59
N GLU A 34 -16.65 6.57 25.41
CA GLU A 34 -17.96 6.12 24.95
C GLU A 34 -17.91 5.53 23.53
N ALA A 35 -17.29 6.23 22.59
CA ALA A 35 -17.18 5.78 21.20
C ALA A 35 -16.34 4.50 21.08
N LEU A 36 -15.19 4.43 21.75
CA LEU A 36 -14.30 3.26 21.73
C LEU A 36 -14.97 2.04 22.39
N ARG A 37 -15.69 2.21 23.50
CA ARG A 37 -16.41 1.09 24.15
C ARG A 37 -17.61 0.61 23.36
N SER A 38 -18.33 1.52 22.70
CA SER A 38 -19.48 1.15 21.86
C SER A 38 -19.07 0.50 20.54
N GLY A 39 -17.81 0.70 20.09
CA GLY A 39 -17.36 0.25 18.78
C GLY A 39 -18.02 1.01 17.62
N VAL A 40 -18.58 2.19 17.89
CA VAL A 40 -19.31 3.01 16.91
C VAL A 40 -18.61 4.34 16.68
N CYS A 41 -18.11 4.56 15.46
CA CYS A 41 -17.62 5.86 15.02
C CYS A 41 -18.59 6.45 13.98
N CYS A 42 -19.67 7.05 14.49
CA CYS A 42 -20.72 7.70 13.69
C CYS A 42 -21.08 9.06 14.30
N PRO A 43 -20.22 10.08 14.11
CA PRO A 43 -20.47 11.42 14.63
C PRO A 43 -21.62 12.11 13.91
N ASP A 44 -22.20 13.09 14.59
CA ASP A 44 -23.26 13.93 14.02
C ASP A 44 -22.70 14.89 12.96
N LEU A 45 -23.57 15.28 12.01
CA LEU A 45 -23.28 16.38 11.09
C LEU A 45 -23.85 17.70 11.60
N SER A 46 -25.15 17.74 11.89
CA SER A 46 -25.83 18.93 12.41
C SER A 46 -26.93 18.54 13.42
N PRO A 47 -26.58 18.30 14.70
CA PRO A 47 -27.49 17.76 15.72
C PRO A 47 -28.43 18.84 16.31
N VAL A 48 -29.40 19.32 15.52
CA VAL A 48 -30.35 20.38 15.94
C VAL A 48 -31.23 19.95 17.12
N SER A 49 -31.54 18.65 17.24
CA SER A 49 -32.39 18.09 18.29
C SER A 49 -31.62 17.48 19.47
N GLY A 50 -30.31 17.72 19.55
CA GLY A 50 -29.41 17.21 20.59
C GLY A 50 -28.43 16.15 20.07
N PRO A 51 -27.42 15.76 20.87
CA PRO A 51 -26.39 14.80 20.45
C PRO A 51 -26.97 13.45 20.02
N GLY A 52 -26.39 12.86 18.97
CA GLY A 52 -26.77 11.58 18.39
C GLY A 52 -28.00 11.63 17.48
N THR A 53 -28.57 12.81 17.22
CA THR A 53 -29.79 12.95 16.41
C THR A 53 -29.55 13.06 14.91
N ASP A 54 -28.31 13.30 14.48
CA ASP A 54 -27.95 13.46 13.06
C ASP A 54 -26.67 12.71 12.69
N ARG A 55 -26.52 11.51 13.25
CA ARG A 55 -25.38 10.64 12.98
C ARG A 55 -25.27 10.40 11.48
N CYS A 56 -24.09 10.66 10.92
CA CYS A 56 -23.81 10.52 9.49
C CYS A 56 -24.69 11.38 8.57
N GLY A 57 -25.25 12.49 9.08
CA GLY A 57 -26.14 13.35 8.30
C GLY A 57 -27.45 12.67 7.89
N SER A 58 -27.94 11.74 8.71
CA SER A 58 -29.14 10.94 8.41
C SER A 58 -30.42 11.77 8.29
N SER A 59 -30.53 12.88 9.02
CA SER A 59 -31.69 13.79 8.93
C SER A 59 -31.84 14.46 7.55
N SER A 60 -30.71 14.66 6.86
CA SER A 60 -30.64 15.28 5.53
C SER A 60 -30.49 14.27 4.40
N GLY A 61 -30.52 12.97 4.71
CA GLY A 61 -30.35 11.90 3.73
C GLY A 61 -28.91 11.73 3.20
N ARG A 62 -27.91 12.36 3.84
CA ARG A 62 -26.51 12.30 3.41
C ARG A 62 -25.84 10.95 3.67
N GLY A 63 -26.29 10.23 4.67
CA GLY A 63 -25.72 8.94 5.03
C GLY A 63 -26.43 8.28 6.20
N ARG A 64 -25.85 7.18 6.67
CA ARG A 64 -26.33 6.43 7.84
C ARG A 64 -25.17 5.73 8.54
N CYS A 65 -25.36 5.43 9.81
CA CYS A 65 -24.41 4.63 10.58
C CYS A 65 -24.63 3.14 10.28
N ASP A 66 -23.68 2.50 9.62
CA ASP A 66 -23.79 1.13 9.13
C ASP A 66 -22.68 0.23 9.67
N ALA A 67 -22.84 -1.09 9.53
CA ALA A 67 -21.78 -2.04 9.89
C ALA A 67 -20.59 -1.91 8.93
N VAL A 68 -19.38 -1.97 9.47
CA VAL A 68 -18.14 -1.95 8.70
C VAL A 68 -18.01 -3.24 7.88
N THR A 69 -17.65 -3.11 6.61
CA THR A 69 -17.25 -4.24 5.77
C THR A 69 -15.73 -4.25 5.68
N ALA A 70 -15.09 -5.22 6.33
CA ALA A 70 -13.64 -5.45 6.23
C ALA A 70 -13.36 -6.72 5.42
N ASP A 71 -12.22 -6.76 4.72
CA ASP A 71 -11.79 -7.97 4.03
C ASP A 71 -11.49 -9.07 5.05
N SER A 72 -12.00 -10.28 4.77
CA SER A 72 -11.84 -11.47 5.62
C SER A 72 -11.17 -12.62 4.87
N ARG A 73 -10.60 -12.34 3.68
CA ARG A 73 -9.90 -13.34 2.90
C ARG A 73 -8.54 -13.63 3.54
N PRO A 74 -7.99 -14.83 3.36
CA PRO A 74 -6.67 -15.15 3.89
C PRO A 74 -5.59 -14.29 3.20
N HIS A 75 -4.58 -13.90 3.96
CA HIS A 75 -3.37 -13.26 3.45
C HIS A 75 -2.23 -14.27 3.26
N SER A 76 -1.09 -13.79 2.75
CA SER A 76 0.14 -14.57 2.61
C SER A 76 0.57 -15.18 3.96
N PRO A 77 1.13 -16.41 3.99
CA PRO A 77 1.68 -17.02 5.20
C PRO A 77 2.93 -16.31 5.74
N GLN A 78 3.44 -15.29 5.04
CA GLN A 78 4.54 -14.44 5.51
C GLN A 78 4.21 -13.78 6.86
N TYR A 79 2.95 -13.38 7.07
CA TYR A 79 2.49 -12.91 8.37
C TYR A 79 1.95 -14.08 9.17
N SER A 80 2.58 -14.39 10.31
CA SER A 80 2.26 -15.56 11.16
C SER A 80 1.76 -15.18 12.55
N HIS A 81 1.22 -13.97 12.70
CA HIS A 81 0.89 -13.38 14.00
C HIS A 81 -0.56 -12.89 14.10
N ASP A 82 -1.50 -13.58 13.44
CA ASP A 82 -2.93 -13.24 13.49
C ASP A 82 -3.42 -13.09 14.94
N GLY A 83 -4.20 -12.04 15.18
CA GLY A 83 -4.74 -11.66 16.48
C GLY A 83 -3.80 -10.80 17.31
N ARG A 84 -2.66 -10.33 16.77
CA ARG A 84 -1.63 -9.61 17.54
C ARG A 84 -1.48 -8.15 17.13
N ASP A 85 -1.97 -7.76 15.94
CA ASP A 85 -1.82 -6.41 15.43
C ASP A 85 -3.16 -5.72 15.20
N ASP A 86 -3.26 -4.47 15.67
CA ASP A 86 -4.45 -3.62 15.56
C ASP A 86 -4.85 -3.33 14.10
N ARG A 87 -3.91 -3.50 13.16
CA ARG A 87 -4.10 -3.23 11.73
C ARG A 87 -4.73 -4.39 10.96
N GLU A 88 -4.80 -5.58 11.56
CA GLU A 88 -5.51 -6.71 10.99
C GLU A 88 -6.99 -6.39 10.82
N VAL A 89 -7.59 -6.81 9.69
CA VAL A 89 -9.02 -6.60 9.37
C VAL A 89 -9.49 -5.17 9.68
N TRP A 90 -8.63 -4.19 9.39
CA TRP A 90 -8.86 -2.78 9.70
C TRP A 90 -10.23 -2.30 9.21
N PRO A 91 -11.00 -1.53 10.02
CA PRO A 91 -10.72 -1.01 11.37
C PRO A 91 -11.35 -1.81 12.53
N LEU A 92 -11.66 -3.10 12.36
CA LEU A 92 -12.54 -3.85 13.27
C LEU A 92 -12.01 -4.04 14.71
N ARG A 93 -10.73 -3.79 14.97
CA ARG A 93 -10.16 -3.77 16.34
C ARG A 93 -10.63 -2.58 17.17
N PHE A 94 -11.10 -1.52 16.54
CA PHE A 94 -11.58 -0.30 17.20
C PHE A 94 -13.07 -0.06 16.98
N PHE A 95 -13.52 -0.13 15.73
CA PHE A 95 -14.90 0.20 15.37
C PHE A 95 -15.49 -0.82 14.40
N ASN A 96 -16.69 -1.30 14.71
CA ASN A 96 -17.46 -2.19 13.85
C ASN A 96 -18.65 -1.47 13.18
N ARG A 97 -18.88 -0.19 13.49
CA ARG A 97 -19.84 0.68 12.79
C ARG A 97 -19.23 2.02 12.41
N THR A 98 -19.46 2.45 11.18
CA THR A 98 -19.00 3.74 10.63
C THR A 98 -20.07 4.39 9.76
N CYS A 99 -19.86 5.65 9.40
CA CYS A 99 -20.73 6.35 8.46
C CYS A 99 -20.56 5.83 7.03
N HIS A 100 -21.69 5.43 6.43
CA HIS A 100 -21.79 5.14 5.01
C HIS A 100 -22.62 6.23 4.33
N CYS A 101 -21.97 6.97 3.42
CA CYS A 101 -22.54 8.14 2.77
C CYS A 101 -23.25 7.79 1.45
N ASN A 102 -24.39 8.44 1.22
CA ASN A 102 -25.21 8.24 0.03
C ASN A 102 -24.69 9.06 -1.16
N GLY A 103 -24.85 8.53 -2.37
CA GLY A 103 -24.50 9.25 -3.60
C GLY A 103 -23.06 9.78 -3.61
N ASN A 104 -22.90 11.07 -3.90
CA ASN A 104 -21.60 11.75 -3.97
C ASN A 104 -21.17 12.40 -2.64
N PHE A 105 -21.90 12.18 -1.54
CA PHE A 105 -21.44 12.60 -0.21
C PHE A 105 -20.27 11.72 0.26
N SER A 106 -19.43 12.28 1.12
CA SER A 106 -18.24 11.63 1.68
C SER A 106 -17.84 12.24 3.02
N GLY A 107 -16.78 11.69 3.62
CA GLY A 107 -16.20 12.14 4.89
C GLY A 107 -16.78 11.41 6.10
N HIS A 108 -16.10 11.58 7.23
CA HIS A 108 -16.35 10.85 8.48
C HIS A 108 -17.79 10.95 9.02
N ASN A 109 -18.51 12.04 8.72
CA ASN A 109 -19.91 12.27 9.09
C ASN A 109 -20.82 12.55 7.87
N CYS A 110 -20.35 12.26 6.65
CA CYS A 110 -21.03 12.57 5.38
C CYS A 110 -21.26 14.08 5.09
N GLY A 111 -20.53 14.95 5.79
CA GLY A 111 -20.62 16.41 5.64
C GLY A 111 -19.97 16.98 4.38
N THR A 112 -19.10 16.22 3.71
CA THR A 112 -18.37 16.66 2.52
C THR A 112 -18.74 15.86 1.27
N CYS A 113 -18.03 16.09 0.18
CA CYS A 113 -18.24 15.45 -1.11
C CYS A 113 -17.10 14.50 -1.46
N ARG A 114 -17.41 13.51 -2.31
CA ARG A 114 -16.39 12.64 -2.90
C ARG A 114 -15.39 13.46 -3.72
N PRO A 115 -14.14 12.96 -3.88
CA PRO A 115 -13.16 13.56 -4.79
C PRO A 115 -13.77 13.83 -6.18
N GLY A 116 -13.55 15.03 -6.71
CA GLY A 116 -14.12 15.47 -7.99
C GLY A 116 -15.52 16.13 -7.90
N TRP A 117 -16.09 16.27 -6.71
CA TRP A 117 -17.39 16.92 -6.49
C TRP A 117 -17.32 18.01 -5.42
N ARG A 118 -18.17 19.04 -5.57
CA ARG A 118 -18.37 20.12 -4.60
C ARG A 118 -19.83 20.60 -4.59
N GLY A 119 -20.08 21.64 -3.79
CA GLY A 119 -21.41 22.22 -3.61
C GLY A 119 -22.16 21.55 -2.47
N ALA A 120 -23.17 22.23 -1.93
CA ALA A 120 -23.92 21.72 -0.78
C ALA A 120 -24.55 20.33 -1.08
N ALA A 121 -24.96 20.07 -2.32
CA ALA A 121 -25.55 18.79 -2.74
C ALA A 121 -24.55 17.82 -3.39
N CYS A 122 -23.25 18.15 -3.44
CA CYS A 122 -22.21 17.34 -4.10
C CYS A 122 -22.52 16.99 -5.56
N ASP A 123 -23.06 17.97 -6.29
CA ASP A 123 -23.57 17.88 -7.67
C ASP A 123 -22.74 18.70 -8.66
N GLN A 124 -21.79 19.50 -8.18
CA GLN A 124 -20.90 20.30 -9.02
C GLN A 124 -19.58 19.57 -9.23
N ARG A 125 -19.26 19.20 -10.47
CA ARG A 125 -17.97 18.57 -10.79
C ARG A 125 -16.83 19.57 -10.70
N ILE A 126 -15.69 19.08 -10.23
CA ILE A 126 -14.40 19.77 -10.29
C ILE A 126 -13.33 18.84 -10.83
N LEU A 127 -12.39 19.41 -11.55
CA LEU A 127 -11.18 18.75 -11.99
C LEU A 127 -10.02 19.69 -11.71
N ILE A 128 -9.14 19.25 -10.82
CA ILE A 128 -7.87 19.92 -10.54
C ILE A 128 -6.76 19.24 -11.33
N VAL A 129 -5.69 19.98 -11.62
CA VAL A 129 -4.60 19.48 -12.47
C VAL A 129 -3.29 19.55 -11.68
N ARG A 130 -2.76 18.38 -11.33
CA ARG A 130 -1.40 18.26 -10.79
C ARG A 130 -0.38 18.54 -11.89
N ARG A 131 0.43 19.58 -11.73
CA ARG A 131 1.43 20.03 -12.72
C ARG A 131 2.84 19.71 -12.25
N ASN A 132 3.80 19.71 -13.17
CA ASN A 132 5.21 19.63 -12.82
C ASN A 132 5.61 20.86 -11.99
N LEU A 133 6.26 20.66 -10.84
CA LEU A 133 6.70 21.72 -9.95
C LEU A 133 7.60 22.74 -10.67
N LEU A 134 8.46 22.28 -11.58
CA LEU A 134 9.39 23.15 -12.30
C LEU A 134 8.68 24.09 -13.30
N ASP A 135 7.51 23.69 -13.80
CA ASP A 135 6.71 24.44 -14.77
C ASP A 135 5.74 25.46 -14.14
N LEU A 136 5.68 25.51 -12.81
CA LEU A 136 4.90 26.49 -12.06
C LEU A 136 5.54 27.90 -12.14
N SER A 137 4.72 28.94 -12.04
CA SER A 137 5.21 30.32 -11.90
C SER A 137 5.96 30.51 -10.58
N THR A 138 6.73 31.60 -10.46
CA THR A 138 7.43 31.95 -9.21
C THR A 138 6.47 32.09 -8.03
N GLU A 139 5.30 32.68 -8.26
CA GLU A 139 4.26 32.86 -7.25
C GLU A 139 3.63 31.52 -6.87
N GLU A 140 3.32 30.66 -7.85
CA GLU A 140 2.78 29.32 -7.62
C GLU A 140 3.76 28.44 -6.81
N LYS A 141 5.06 28.52 -7.12
CA LYS A 141 6.14 27.82 -6.38
C LYS A 141 6.19 28.27 -4.93
N ASN A 142 6.23 29.58 -4.70
CA ASN A 142 6.28 30.15 -3.35
C ASN A 142 5.00 29.82 -2.56
N HIS A 143 3.84 29.88 -3.20
CA HIS A 143 2.56 29.49 -2.60
C HIS A 143 2.57 28.03 -2.16
N PHE A 144 3.06 27.11 -3.00
CA PHE A 144 3.17 25.70 -2.66
C PHE A 144 4.10 25.45 -1.46
N VAL A 145 5.28 26.07 -1.44
CA VAL A 145 6.24 25.94 -0.32
C VAL A 145 5.62 26.46 0.99
N ARG A 146 4.96 27.62 0.94
CA ARG A 146 4.26 28.20 2.12
C ARG A 146 3.09 27.33 2.57
N ALA A 147 2.34 26.74 1.64
CA ALA A 147 1.23 25.86 1.96
C ALA A 147 1.71 24.60 2.70
N LEU A 148 2.80 23.97 2.25
CA LEU A 148 3.40 22.83 2.97
C LEU A 148 3.82 23.22 4.38
N ASP A 149 4.51 24.35 4.53
CA ASP A 149 4.94 24.83 5.85
C ASP A 149 3.77 25.24 6.76
N MET A 150 2.69 25.77 6.19
CA MET A 150 1.45 26.01 6.93
C MET A 150 0.83 24.69 7.37
N ALA A 151 0.76 23.68 6.51
CA ALA A 151 0.25 22.35 6.86
C ALA A 151 1.08 21.66 7.96
N LYS A 152 2.40 21.92 8.01
CA LYS A 152 3.28 21.42 9.08
C LYS A 152 2.98 22.04 10.45
N ARG A 153 2.45 23.26 10.49
CA ARG A 153 2.19 24.02 11.72
C ARG A 153 0.72 24.05 12.14
N THR A 154 -0.21 23.90 11.20
CA THR A 154 -1.65 23.89 11.46
C THR A 154 -2.08 22.54 12.03
N ILE A 155 -2.69 22.55 13.23
CA ILE A 155 -3.29 21.35 13.84
C ILE A 155 -4.43 20.83 12.95
N HIS A 156 -4.44 19.52 12.73
CA HIS A 156 -5.46 18.85 11.95
C HIS A 156 -6.84 19.05 12.61
N PRO A 157 -7.83 19.61 11.90
CA PRO A 157 -9.13 19.94 12.50
C PRO A 157 -9.89 18.67 12.90
N LEU A 158 -9.81 17.62 12.08
CA LEU A 158 -10.57 16.39 12.27
C LEU A 158 -9.85 15.27 13.05
N PHE A 159 -8.66 14.88 12.61
CA PHE A 159 -7.98 13.68 13.13
C PHE A 159 -7.03 13.99 14.30
N VAL A 160 -6.92 13.01 15.19
CA VAL A 160 -5.95 12.94 16.30
C VAL A 160 -5.27 11.58 16.23
N ILE A 161 -4.04 11.42 16.69
CA ILE A 161 -3.29 10.16 16.57
C ILE A 161 -3.24 9.38 17.88
N ALA A 162 -3.39 8.06 17.80
CA ALA A 162 -3.17 7.18 18.93
C ALA A 162 -1.67 7.12 19.28
N THR A 163 -1.32 7.24 20.56
CA THR A 163 0.06 7.07 21.05
C THR A 163 0.28 5.72 21.73
N ARG A 164 -0.78 4.93 21.86
CA ARG A 164 -0.79 3.56 22.43
C ARG A 164 -1.61 2.63 21.53
N ARG A 165 -1.34 1.33 21.64
CA ARG A 165 -2.10 0.25 20.97
C ARG A 165 -3.47 0.06 21.61
N SER A 166 -4.33 -0.73 20.99
CA SER A 166 -5.72 -0.95 21.42
C SER A 166 -5.84 -1.37 22.89
N GLU A 167 -4.91 -2.17 23.41
CA GLU A 167 -4.96 -2.67 24.79
C GLU A 167 -4.79 -1.57 25.85
N GLU A 168 -4.07 -0.50 25.50
CA GLU A 168 -3.74 0.62 26.38
C GLU A 168 -4.40 1.93 25.93
N ILE A 169 -5.33 1.86 24.96
CA ILE A 169 -5.89 3.04 24.29
C ILE A 169 -6.71 3.93 25.22
N LEU A 170 -7.25 3.38 26.32
CA LEU A 170 -7.99 4.11 27.35
C LEU A 170 -7.11 4.52 28.56
N GLY A 171 -5.80 4.34 28.46
CA GLY A 171 -4.85 4.72 29.49
C GLY A 171 -4.91 3.86 30.75
N PRO A 172 -4.04 4.13 31.75
CA PRO A 172 -3.90 3.32 32.96
C PRO A 172 -5.15 3.31 33.86
N ASP A 173 -5.96 4.36 33.82
CA ASP A 173 -7.20 4.49 34.57
C ASP A 173 -8.42 3.88 33.84
N GLY A 174 -8.23 3.43 32.59
CA GLY A 174 -9.29 2.92 31.72
C GLY A 174 -10.32 3.97 31.31
N ASN A 175 -9.99 5.26 31.47
CA ASN A 175 -10.90 6.39 31.23
C ASN A 175 -10.23 7.62 30.59
N THR A 176 -8.93 7.55 30.30
CA THR A 176 -8.17 8.63 29.63
C THR A 176 -7.69 8.17 28.26
N PRO A 177 -8.40 8.49 27.16
CA PRO A 177 -8.00 8.13 25.81
C PRO A 177 -6.59 8.63 25.45
N GLN A 178 -5.76 7.75 24.92
CA GLN A 178 -4.35 8.00 24.60
C GLN A 178 -4.19 8.54 23.17
N PHE A 179 -4.74 9.72 22.93
CA PHE A 179 -4.68 10.41 21.63
C PHE A 179 -4.08 11.81 21.76
N GLU A 180 -3.33 12.22 20.73
CA GLU A 180 -2.74 13.55 20.65
C GLU A 180 -3.20 14.30 19.40
N ASN A 181 -3.36 15.63 19.53
CA ASN A 181 -3.48 16.49 18.36
C ASN A 181 -2.18 16.42 17.54
N ILE A 182 -2.30 16.56 16.24
CA ILE A 182 -1.17 16.52 15.31
C ILE A 182 -1.40 17.54 14.20
N SER A 183 -0.34 18.05 13.57
CA SER A 183 -0.49 18.93 12.41
C SER A 183 -0.96 18.16 11.17
N ILE A 184 -1.50 18.86 10.18
CA ILE A 184 -1.96 18.27 8.91
C ILE A 184 -0.82 17.47 8.26
N TYR A 185 0.38 18.06 8.17
CA TYR A 185 1.51 17.37 7.56
C TYR A 185 2.05 16.23 8.44
N ASN A 186 2.08 16.38 9.76
CA ASN A 186 2.52 15.30 10.64
C ASN A 186 1.51 14.13 10.65
N TYR A 187 0.22 14.38 10.42
CA TYR A 187 -0.77 13.33 10.22
C TYR A 187 -0.45 12.50 8.96
N PHE A 188 -0.10 13.18 7.87
CA PHE A 188 0.39 12.55 6.64
C PHE A 188 1.63 11.67 6.93
N VAL A 189 2.59 12.15 7.73
CA VAL A 189 3.74 11.32 8.16
C VAL A 189 3.31 10.12 9.01
N TRP A 190 2.47 10.34 10.02
CA TRP A 190 2.10 9.33 11.01
C TRP A 190 1.35 8.14 10.38
N THR A 191 0.46 8.41 9.42
CA THR A 191 -0.33 7.37 8.74
C THR A 191 0.55 6.44 7.91
N HIS A 192 1.61 6.97 7.30
CA HIS A 192 2.63 6.18 6.63
C HIS A 192 3.44 5.35 7.63
N TYR A 193 3.98 5.97 8.69
CA TYR A 193 4.66 5.27 9.79
C TYR A 193 3.81 4.11 10.34
N TYR A 194 2.53 4.34 10.63
CA TYR A 194 1.64 3.33 11.19
C TYR A 194 1.38 2.18 10.22
N SER A 195 1.39 2.42 8.92
CA SER A 195 1.26 1.35 7.92
C SER A 195 2.49 0.45 7.82
N VAL A 196 3.68 0.98 8.14
CA VAL A 196 4.97 0.27 7.98
C VAL A 196 5.62 -0.15 9.30
N LYS A 197 5.06 0.26 10.46
CA LYS A 197 5.61 -0.13 11.76
C LYS A 197 5.59 -1.64 11.94
N LYS A 198 6.50 -2.16 12.77
CA LYS A 198 6.54 -3.56 13.14
C LYS A 198 5.34 -3.98 13.99
N THR A 199 5.02 -5.27 14.00
CA THR A 199 4.07 -5.85 14.95
C THR A 199 4.78 -6.06 16.29
N PHE A 200 4.26 -5.44 17.34
CA PHE A 200 4.81 -5.59 18.70
C PHE A 200 4.35 -6.92 19.30
N LEU A 201 5.29 -7.76 19.74
CA LEU A 201 4.98 -9.09 20.27
C LEU A 201 4.97 -9.16 21.81
N GLY A 202 5.44 -8.11 22.48
CA GLY A 202 5.49 -8.04 23.95
C GLY A 202 6.85 -7.54 24.43
N ALA A 203 6.88 -7.01 25.65
CA ALA A 203 8.12 -6.54 26.25
C ALA A 203 9.14 -7.69 26.37
N GLY A 204 10.37 -7.44 25.94
CA GLY A 204 11.44 -8.46 25.92
C GLY A 204 11.37 -9.43 24.73
N GLN A 205 10.42 -9.27 23.82
CA GLN A 205 10.39 -9.99 22.54
C GLN A 205 10.76 -9.05 21.40
N GLU A 206 11.47 -9.58 20.39
CA GLU A 206 11.76 -8.82 19.18
C GLU A 206 10.46 -8.57 18.39
N SER A 207 10.20 -7.32 18.05
CA SER A 207 9.04 -6.95 17.22
C SER A 207 9.19 -7.51 15.80
N PHE A 208 8.09 -8.00 15.24
CA PHE A 208 8.08 -8.65 13.92
C PHE A 208 8.03 -7.61 12.79
N GLY A 209 9.06 -7.60 11.94
CA GLY A 209 9.21 -6.66 10.82
C GLY A 209 8.89 -7.21 9.43
N GLY A 210 8.49 -8.48 9.31
CA GLY A 210 8.15 -9.11 8.02
C GLY A 210 6.78 -8.70 7.47
N VAL A 211 6.30 -7.50 7.77
CA VAL A 211 4.95 -6.99 7.45
C VAL A 211 5.02 -5.53 7.01
N ASP A 212 4.30 -5.20 5.94
CA ASP A 212 4.11 -3.83 5.46
C ASP A 212 2.72 -3.71 4.81
N PHE A 213 1.88 -2.77 5.28
CA PHE A 213 0.51 -2.60 4.79
C PHE A 213 0.41 -1.67 3.57
N SER A 214 1.49 -0.98 3.21
CA SER A 214 1.51 0.05 2.16
C SER A 214 2.65 -0.10 1.14
N HIS A 215 3.57 -1.04 1.33
CA HIS A 215 4.65 -1.37 0.40
C HIS A 215 4.73 -2.88 0.16
N GLU A 216 5.67 -3.28 -0.70
CA GLU A 216 6.00 -4.69 -1.01
C GLU A 216 4.81 -5.58 -1.45
N GLY A 217 3.73 -4.94 -1.92
CA GLY A 217 2.53 -5.63 -2.36
C GLY A 217 1.65 -4.78 -3.29
N PRO A 218 0.55 -5.37 -3.82
CA PRO A 218 -0.32 -4.71 -4.80
C PRO A 218 -0.97 -3.43 -4.31
N ALA A 219 -1.15 -3.29 -2.99
CA ALA A 219 -1.75 -2.11 -2.38
C ALA A 219 -0.87 -0.86 -2.46
N PHE A 220 0.42 -0.99 -2.80
CA PHE A 220 1.38 0.11 -2.83
C PHE A 220 0.87 1.36 -3.56
N LEU A 221 0.41 1.19 -4.80
CA LEU A 221 -0.03 2.32 -5.62
C LEU A 221 -1.35 2.92 -5.11
N THR A 222 -2.30 2.07 -4.71
CA THR A 222 -3.61 2.52 -4.23
C THR A 222 -3.55 3.19 -2.85
N TRP A 223 -2.68 2.69 -1.96
CA TRP A 223 -2.48 3.26 -0.63
C TRP A 223 -1.89 4.66 -0.75
N HIS A 224 -0.80 4.82 -1.51
CA HIS A 224 -0.16 6.12 -1.72
C HIS A 224 -1.04 7.10 -2.52
N ARG A 225 -1.86 6.62 -3.46
CA ARG A 225 -2.87 7.45 -4.14
C ARG A 225 -3.85 8.07 -3.14
N TYR A 226 -4.40 7.27 -2.22
CA TYR A 226 -5.31 7.77 -1.20
C TYR A 226 -4.60 8.69 -0.20
N HIS A 227 -3.37 8.35 0.19
CA HIS A 227 -2.52 9.15 1.08
C HIS A 227 -2.30 10.57 0.54
N LEU A 228 -1.99 10.71 -0.75
CA LEU A 228 -1.87 12.01 -1.42
C LEU A 228 -3.22 12.75 -1.52
N LEU A 229 -4.30 12.02 -1.83
CA LEU A 229 -5.63 12.60 -1.98
C LEU A 229 -6.16 13.17 -0.66
N GLN A 230 -5.84 12.52 0.46
CA GLN A 230 -6.14 13.02 1.80
C GLN A 230 -5.36 14.31 2.10
N LEU A 231 -4.03 14.33 1.90
CA LEU A 231 -3.21 15.53 2.10
C LEU A 231 -3.69 16.70 1.23
N GLU A 232 -3.95 16.45 -0.05
CA GLU A 232 -4.44 17.47 -0.98
C GLU A 232 -5.77 18.07 -0.51
N ARG A 233 -6.68 17.21 -0.01
CA ARG A 233 -7.96 17.65 0.53
C ARG A 233 -7.79 18.48 1.80
N ASP A 234 -6.96 18.05 2.73
CA ASP A 234 -6.72 18.76 3.98
C ASP A 234 -6.08 20.13 3.74
N MET A 235 -5.17 20.22 2.75
CA MET A 235 -4.56 21.48 2.33
C MET A 235 -5.56 22.40 1.60
N GLN A 236 -6.43 21.87 0.74
CA GLN A 236 -7.52 22.65 0.12
C GLN A 236 -8.43 23.28 1.18
N GLU A 237 -8.80 22.53 2.22
CA GLU A 237 -9.63 23.05 3.31
C GLU A 237 -8.87 24.06 4.19
N MET A 238 -7.61 23.78 4.51
CA MET A 238 -6.74 24.70 5.26
C MET A 238 -6.57 26.05 4.56
N LEU A 239 -6.36 26.03 3.24
CA LEU A 239 -6.16 27.23 2.43
C LEU A 239 -7.48 27.90 2.03
N GLN A 240 -8.61 27.22 2.18
CA GLN A 240 -9.88 27.60 1.55
C GLN A 240 -9.78 27.75 0.03
N GLU A 241 -8.96 26.91 -0.60
CA GLU A 241 -8.69 26.92 -2.04
C GLU A 241 -9.09 25.57 -2.65
N PRO A 242 -10.34 25.38 -3.10
CA PRO A 242 -10.80 24.10 -3.66
C PRO A 242 -10.07 23.66 -4.94
N SER A 243 -9.33 24.57 -5.58
CA SER A 243 -8.52 24.32 -6.76
C SER A 243 -7.05 24.03 -6.46
N PHE A 244 -6.61 24.13 -5.19
CA PHE A 244 -5.25 23.76 -4.81
C PHE A 244 -4.97 22.30 -5.21
N SER A 245 -3.80 22.05 -5.77
CA SER A 245 -3.37 20.72 -6.19
C SER A 245 -1.92 20.48 -5.87
N LEU A 246 -1.57 19.25 -5.50
CA LEU A 246 -0.19 18.85 -5.27
C LEU A 246 0.56 18.76 -6.60
N PRO A 247 1.67 19.49 -6.81
CA PRO A 247 2.50 19.31 -7.99
C PRO A 247 3.29 18.00 -7.90
N TYR A 248 3.97 17.66 -9.00
CA TYR A 248 4.86 16.49 -9.06
C TYR A 248 6.29 16.86 -9.42
N TRP A 249 7.21 15.98 -9.06
CA TRP A 249 8.61 16.05 -9.46
C TRP A 249 8.94 14.90 -10.41
N ASN A 250 9.27 15.24 -11.65
CA ASN A 250 9.81 14.26 -12.59
C ASN A 250 11.26 13.92 -12.22
N PHE A 251 11.45 12.90 -11.38
CA PHE A 251 12.77 12.39 -11.01
C PHE A 251 13.41 11.50 -12.10
N ALA A 252 12.66 11.10 -13.13
CA ALA A 252 13.11 10.20 -14.20
C ALA A 252 13.92 10.94 -15.30
N THR A 253 14.85 11.80 -14.89
CA THR A 253 15.65 12.64 -15.80
C THR A 253 17.06 12.11 -16.07
N GLY A 254 17.52 11.11 -15.31
CA GLY A 254 18.90 10.60 -15.40
C GLY A 254 19.96 11.58 -14.89
N ARG A 255 19.56 12.65 -14.19
CA ARG A 255 20.46 13.64 -13.61
C ARG A 255 21.11 13.11 -12.33
N ASN A 256 22.33 13.56 -12.06
CA ASN A 256 23.07 13.22 -10.82
C ASN A 256 22.83 14.23 -9.68
N VAL A 257 21.93 15.19 -9.86
CA VAL A 257 21.60 16.24 -8.87
C VAL A 257 20.10 16.34 -8.71
N CYS A 258 19.65 16.69 -7.49
CA CYS A 258 18.27 17.04 -7.21
C CYS A 258 17.97 18.42 -7.80
N ASP A 259 17.17 18.50 -8.87
CA ASP A 259 16.88 19.74 -9.59
C ASP A 259 15.76 20.59 -8.99
N ILE A 260 15.11 20.09 -7.93
CA ILE A 260 14.14 20.83 -7.10
C ILE A 260 14.71 21.23 -5.73
N CYS A 261 15.95 20.84 -5.42
CA CYS A 261 16.63 21.14 -4.15
C CYS A 261 17.30 22.51 -4.23
N THR A 262 16.47 23.54 -4.30
CA THR A 262 16.85 24.96 -4.33
C THR A 262 16.06 25.72 -3.25
N ASP A 263 16.57 26.85 -2.76
CA ASP A 263 15.97 27.56 -1.62
C ASP A 263 14.60 28.19 -1.94
N ASP A 264 14.27 28.39 -3.21
CA ASP A 264 12.95 28.81 -3.68
C ASP A 264 11.92 27.65 -3.75
N LEU A 265 12.39 26.41 -3.65
CA LEU A 265 11.59 25.18 -3.69
C LEU A 265 11.85 24.35 -2.42
N MET A 266 12.44 23.15 -2.56
CA MET A 266 12.51 22.16 -1.48
C MET A 266 13.70 22.35 -0.53
N GLY A 267 14.48 23.41 -0.75
CA GLY A 267 15.68 23.72 0.01
C GLY A 267 16.94 23.14 -0.63
N SER A 268 17.97 23.98 -0.75
CA SER A 268 19.29 23.54 -1.19
C SER A 268 20.08 22.88 -0.05
N ARG A 269 21.22 22.28 -0.37
CA ARG A 269 22.15 21.73 0.61
C ARG A 269 22.76 22.86 1.45
N SER A 270 22.84 22.70 2.76
CA SER A 270 23.51 23.67 3.63
C SER A 270 25.02 23.73 3.38
N ASN A 271 25.56 24.95 3.39
CA ASN A 271 27.01 25.19 3.31
C ASN A 271 27.75 24.86 4.62
N PHE A 272 27.03 24.71 5.73
CA PHE A 272 27.59 24.45 7.05
C PHE A 272 27.62 22.95 7.40
N ASP A 273 26.67 22.19 6.87
CA ASP A 273 26.57 20.74 7.03
C ASP A 273 25.95 20.14 5.78
N ALA A 274 26.69 19.26 5.09
CA ALA A 274 26.24 18.65 3.85
C ALA A 274 25.01 17.75 4.02
N THR A 275 24.67 17.33 5.25
CA THR A 275 23.51 16.49 5.54
C THR A 275 22.24 17.28 5.86
N LEU A 276 22.34 18.61 6.00
CA LEU A 276 21.23 19.49 6.35
C LEU A 276 20.75 20.34 5.18
N ILE A 277 19.52 20.83 5.30
CA ILE A 277 18.92 21.81 4.40
C ILE A 277 19.47 23.21 4.71
N SER A 278 19.68 24.02 3.67
CA SER A 278 20.07 25.43 3.75
C SER A 278 19.18 26.19 4.74
N PRO A 279 19.78 26.97 5.67
CA PRO A 279 19.01 27.79 6.62
C PRO A 279 18.06 28.82 5.96
N ASN A 280 18.27 29.13 4.68
CA ASN A 280 17.40 30.03 3.91
C ASN A 280 16.08 29.38 3.47
N SER A 281 15.99 28.05 3.49
CA SER A 281 14.73 27.35 3.25
C SER A 281 13.98 27.14 4.56
N VAL A 282 12.66 27.29 4.51
CA VAL A 282 11.77 27.02 5.66
C VAL A 282 11.86 25.57 6.14
N PHE A 283 12.18 24.64 5.25
CA PHE A 283 12.26 23.22 5.56
C PHE A 283 13.45 22.88 6.49
N SER A 284 14.45 23.75 6.62
CA SER A 284 15.53 23.58 7.62
C SER A 284 15.04 23.72 9.07
N GLN A 285 13.90 24.37 9.26
CA GLN A 285 13.26 24.57 10.56
C GLN A 285 12.37 23.40 10.96
N TRP A 286 12.02 22.52 10.01
CA TRP A 286 11.17 21.38 10.28
C TRP A 286 11.84 20.42 11.26
N ARG A 287 11.00 19.80 12.08
CA ARG A 287 11.36 18.71 12.97
C ARG A 287 10.61 17.45 12.55
N VAL A 288 11.30 16.32 12.62
CA VAL A 288 10.79 15.02 12.18
C VAL A 288 9.93 14.42 13.29
N VAL A 289 8.90 13.66 12.95
CA VAL A 289 8.19 12.80 13.91
C VAL A 289 8.50 11.33 13.60
N CYS A 290 8.28 10.46 14.59
CA CYS A 290 8.43 9.00 14.49
C CYS A 290 9.88 8.47 14.37
N GLU A 291 10.87 9.22 14.85
CA GLU A 291 12.30 8.84 14.84
C GLU A 291 12.63 7.72 15.84
N PHE A 292 11.92 7.64 16.97
CA PHE A 292 12.26 6.74 18.09
C PHE A 292 11.73 5.31 17.93
N VAL A 293 12.01 4.67 16.79
CA VAL A 293 11.50 3.31 16.49
C VAL A 293 11.91 2.28 17.53
N GLN A 294 13.08 2.42 18.14
CA GLN A 294 13.54 1.52 19.20
C GLN A 294 12.61 1.55 20.42
N ASP A 295 12.12 2.73 20.81
CA ASP A 295 11.18 2.85 21.93
C ASP A 295 9.83 2.22 21.56
N TYR A 296 9.34 2.45 20.34
CA TYR A 296 8.07 1.90 19.86
C TYR A 296 8.12 0.36 19.79
N ASP A 297 9.22 -0.18 19.26
CA ASP A 297 9.43 -1.61 19.05
C ASP A 297 9.70 -2.38 20.35
N THR A 298 10.17 -1.70 21.42
CA THR A 298 10.51 -2.35 22.70
C THR A 298 9.46 -2.12 23.79
N LEU A 299 8.84 -0.94 23.83
CA LEU A 299 7.83 -0.57 24.81
C LEU A 299 6.40 -0.82 24.31
N GLY A 300 6.22 -1.05 23.01
CA GLY A 300 4.90 -1.24 22.40
C GLY A 300 4.08 0.05 22.35
N THR A 301 4.71 1.21 22.43
CA THR A 301 4.09 2.52 22.22
C THR A 301 3.98 2.82 20.71
N LEU A 302 3.24 3.87 20.36
CA LEU A 302 3.18 4.39 18.99
C LEU A 302 3.86 5.76 18.92
N CYS A 303 4.30 6.14 17.72
CA CYS A 303 4.76 7.49 17.43
C CYS A 303 3.75 8.54 17.94
N ASN A 304 4.27 9.55 18.64
CA ASN A 304 3.51 10.67 19.19
C ASN A 304 3.73 11.95 18.38
N SER A 305 3.08 13.04 18.79
CA SER A 305 3.13 14.31 18.06
C SER A 305 4.40 15.15 18.32
N TYR A 306 5.22 14.73 19.28
CA TYR A 306 6.43 15.41 19.72
C TYR A 306 7.71 14.70 19.25
N SER A 307 8.75 15.48 19.01
CA SER A 307 10.07 14.97 18.66
C SER A 307 11.13 15.58 19.59
N GLU A 308 11.81 14.77 20.37
CA GLU A 308 13.17 15.12 20.80
C GLU A 308 14.18 14.67 19.72
N PRO A 309 15.36 15.29 19.57
CA PRO A 309 16.24 15.05 18.43
C PRO A 309 17.27 13.96 18.74
N THR A 310 17.43 12.93 17.88
CA THR A 310 18.60 12.03 18.00
C THR A 310 19.39 11.74 16.72
N GLY A 311 18.94 12.16 15.54
CA GLY A 311 19.82 12.53 14.42
C GLY A 311 20.81 11.47 13.95
N LYS A 312 20.40 10.20 13.82
CA LYS A 312 21.28 9.14 13.30
C LYS A 312 20.65 8.32 12.18
N TYR A 313 21.36 8.27 11.04
CA TYR A 313 20.95 7.64 9.79
C TYR A 313 21.80 6.40 9.46
N ASP A 314 21.22 5.39 8.81
CA ASP A 314 21.87 4.16 8.31
C ASP A 314 21.37 3.84 6.86
N PRO A 315 22.26 3.65 5.86
CA PRO A 315 21.86 3.35 4.48
C PRO A 315 21.95 1.86 4.08
N ALA A 316 20.91 1.36 3.38
CA ALA A 316 21.01 0.20 2.48
C ALA A 316 20.11 0.34 1.23
N VAL A 317 20.57 -0.21 0.10
CA VAL A 317 20.29 0.16 -1.32
C VAL A 317 19.00 -0.47 -1.94
N ARG A 318 18.34 0.19 -2.94
CA ARG A 318 17.75 -0.32 -4.24
C ARG A 318 16.80 0.65 -5.02
N SER A 319 16.24 0.24 -6.18
CA SER A 319 15.90 1.00 -7.43
C SER A 319 14.55 1.79 -7.60
N LEU A 320 14.46 2.62 -8.66
CA LEU A 320 13.30 3.44 -9.10
C LEU A 320 12.71 4.37 -8.03
N HIS A 321 11.52 4.09 -7.52
CA HIS A 321 10.94 4.78 -6.36
C HIS A 321 11.90 4.73 -5.18
N ASN A 322 12.43 3.54 -4.89
CA ASN A 322 13.42 3.35 -3.82
C ASN A 322 14.72 4.09 -4.15
N LEU A 323 15.08 4.25 -5.43
CA LEU A 323 16.25 5.05 -5.82
C LEU A 323 16.03 6.52 -5.58
N ALA A 324 14.84 7.07 -5.88
CA ALA A 324 14.53 8.47 -5.61
C ALA A 324 14.54 8.75 -4.10
N HIS A 325 13.99 7.86 -3.28
CA HIS A 325 14.09 7.92 -1.83
C HIS A 325 15.54 7.86 -1.32
N LEU A 326 16.34 6.94 -1.86
CA LEU A 326 17.73 6.76 -1.46
C LEU A 326 18.69 7.79 -2.05
N PHE A 327 18.35 8.39 -3.19
CA PHE A 327 19.11 9.49 -3.79
C PHE A 327 19.15 10.71 -2.85
N LEU A 328 18.10 10.88 -2.03
CA LEU A 328 18.08 11.87 -0.97
C LEU A 328 19.08 11.54 0.16
N ASN A 329 19.48 10.26 0.32
CA ASN A 329 20.49 9.77 1.27
C ASN A 329 20.37 10.41 2.66
N GLY A 330 19.19 10.28 3.26
CA GLY A 330 18.80 10.92 4.52
C GLY A 330 17.40 10.49 4.94
N THR A 331 16.68 11.34 5.66
CA THR A 331 15.32 11.06 6.18
C THR A 331 14.38 10.51 5.11
N GLY A 332 14.41 11.07 3.89
CA GLY A 332 13.62 10.62 2.74
C GLY A 332 13.90 9.18 2.29
N GLY A 333 15.00 8.56 2.71
CA GLY A 333 15.40 7.20 2.34
C GLY A 333 15.02 6.10 3.35
N GLN A 334 14.47 6.46 4.52
CA GLN A 334 14.05 5.50 5.53
C GLN A 334 12.54 5.34 5.51
N THR A 335 12.04 4.12 5.29
CA THR A 335 10.59 3.88 5.10
C THR A 335 9.73 4.49 6.22
N HIS A 336 10.12 4.34 7.49
CA HIS A 336 9.32 4.86 8.61
C HIS A 336 9.38 6.39 8.79
N LEU A 337 10.31 7.09 8.13
CA LEU A 337 10.49 8.55 8.23
C LEU A 337 10.31 9.30 6.92
N SER A 338 10.28 8.62 5.78
CA SER A 338 10.41 9.24 4.47
C SER A 338 9.47 10.41 4.21
N PRO A 339 8.19 10.41 4.66
CA PRO A 339 7.32 11.55 4.44
C PRO A 339 7.67 12.79 5.26
N ASN A 340 8.55 12.71 6.26
CA ASN A 340 9.05 13.90 6.97
C ASN A 340 9.81 14.85 6.03
N ASP A 341 10.43 14.32 4.97
CA ASP A 341 10.98 15.12 3.88
C ASP A 341 9.84 15.46 2.88
N PRO A 342 9.53 16.74 2.64
CA PRO A 342 8.45 17.15 1.75
C PRO A 342 8.67 16.81 0.28
N ILE A 343 9.88 16.37 -0.13
CA ILE A 343 10.10 15.79 -1.45
C ILE A 343 9.26 14.52 -1.64
N PHE A 344 8.92 13.79 -0.57
CA PHE A 344 8.04 12.61 -0.60
C PHE A 344 6.74 12.88 -1.35
N VAL A 345 6.11 14.04 -1.10
CA VAL A 345 4.84 14.42 -1.75
C VAL A 345 5.01 14.46 -3.26
N LEU A 346 6.05 15.14 -3.74
CA LEU A 346 6.33 15.35 -5.16
C LEU A 346 6.76 14.06 -5.88
N LEU A 347 7.50 13.20 -5.17
CA LEU A 347 7.93 11.89 -5.63
C LEU A 347 6.73 10.97 -5.82
N HIS A 348 5.82 10.94 -4.84
CA HIS A 348 4.65 10.08 -4.88
C HIS A 348 3.57 10.60 -5.84
N THR A 349 3.40 11.92 -6.04
CA THR A 349 2.50 12.43 -7.09
C THR A 349 2.99 12.07 -8.49
N PHE A 350 4.31 12.04 -8.73
CA PHE A 350 4.84 11.54 -10.00
C PHE A 350 4.65 10.02 -10.14
N THR A 351 4.84 9.26 -9.05
CA THR A 351 4.57 7.82 -9.02
C THR A 351 3.09 7.52 -9.31
N ASP A 352 2.18 8.32 -8.74
CA ASP A 352 0.73 8.26 -8.99
C ASP A 352 0.37 8.63 -10.43
N ALA A 353 1.08 9.59 -11.04
CA ALA A 353 0.92 9.92 -12.46
C ALA A 353 1.31 8.75 -13.38
N VAL A 354 2.40 8.03 -13.06
CA VAL A 354 2.78 6.80 -13.78
C VAL A 354 1.73 5.71 -13.61
N PHE A 355 1.19 5.54 -12.41
CA PHE A 355 0.11 4.59 -12.14
C PHE A 355 -1.17 4.95 -12.90
N ASP A 356 -1.54 6.24 -12.94
CA ASP A 356 -2.73 6.69 -13.66
C ASP A 356 -2.60 6.48 -15.16
N GLU A 357 -1.42 6.76 -15.72
CA GLU A 357 -1.14 6.48 -17.12
C GLU A 357 -1.17 4.97 -17.42
N TRP A 358 -0.71 4.12 -16.50
CA TRP A 358 -0.87 2.67 -16.61
C TRP A 358 -2.35 2.26 -16.62
N LEU A 359 -3.18 2.79 -15.70
CA LEU A 359 -4.62 2.53 -15.66
C LEU A 359 -5.31 2.92 -16.97
N ARG A 360 -4.93 4.07 -17.54
CA ARG A 360 -5.47 4.60 -18.79
C ARG A 360 -5.04 3.76 -20.00
N ARG A 361 -3.78 3.33 -20.05
CA ARG A 361 -3.24 2.51 -21.17
C ARG A 361 -3.81 1.10 -21.19
N TYR A 362 -3.93 0.48 -20.03
CA TYR A 362 -4.31 -0.92 -19.90
C TYR A 362 -5.78 -1.12 -19.52
N ASN A 363 -6.61 -0.06 -19.67
CA ASN A 363 -8.07 -0.07 -19.56
C ASN A 363 -8.56 -1.02 -18.46
N ALA A 364 -8.43 -0.60 -17.20
CA ALA A 364 -8.94 -1.35 -16.05
C ALA A 364 -10.47 -1.63 -16.21
N GLY A 365 -10.82 -2.74 -16.88
CA GLY A 365 -12.20 -3.15 -17.15
C GLY A 365 -12.57 -3.68 -18.54
N GLN A 366 -11.69 -3.77 -19.55
CA GLN A 366 -12.00 -4.53 -20.78
C GLN A 366 -11.02 -5.66 -21.04
N GLY A 367 -11.57 -6.81 -21.43
CA GLY A 367 -10.83 -8.06 -21.65
C GLY A 367 -9.69 -7.91 -22.66
N PHE A 368 -8.76 -8.86 -22.56
CA PHE A 368 -7.57 -8.99 -23.41
C PHE A 368 -7.85 -8.59 -24.86
N SER A 369 -6.98 -7.76 -25.42
CA SER A 369 -7.00 -7.44 -26.84
C SER A 369 -6.91 -8.72 -27.68
N ILE A 370 -7.44 -8.72 -28.91
CA ILE A 370 -7.36 -9.90 -29.82
C ILE A 370 -5.93 -10.46 -29.90
N PRO A 371 -4.86 -9.64 -30.02
CA PRO A 371 -3.49 -10.14 -29.98
C PRO A 371 -3.11 -10.84 -28.66
N GLU A 372 -3.58 -10.35 -27.52
CA GLU A 372 -3.34 -10.97 -26.21
C GLU A 372 -4.11 -12.29 -26.06
N ILE A 373 -5.35 -12.36 -26.53
CA ILE A 373 -6.13 -13.62 -26.58
C ILE A 373 -5.41 -14.64 -27.47
N ILE A 374 -4.94 -14.23 -28.65
CA ILE A 374 -4.18 -15.09 -29.55
C ILE A 374 -2.89 -15.55 -28.86
N THR A 375 -2.18 -14.66 -28.19
CA THR A 375 -0.93 -15.00 -27.48
C THR A 375 -1.18 -16.00 -26.35
N ILE A 376 -2.21 -15.77 -25.53
CA ILE A 376 -2.60 -16.67 -24.44
C ILE A 376 -3.02 -18.03 -25.01
N ALA A 377 -3.81 -18.07 -26.09
CA ALA A 377 -4.24 -19.30 -26.73
C ALA A 377 -3.07 -20.09 -27.33
N VAL A 378 -2.12 -19.41 -27.98
CA VAL A 378 -0.91 -20.04 -28.54
C VAL A 378 -0.03 -20.61 -27.42
N VAL A 379 0.22 -19.84 -26.36
CA VAL A 379 1.02 -20.31 -25.21
C VAL A 379 0.34 -21.50 -24.53
N ALA A 380 -0.97 -21.45 -24.31
CA ALA A 380 -1.73 -22.55 -23.74
C ALA A 380 -1.68 -23.81 -24.63
N ALA A 381 -1.81 -23.66 -25.95
CA ALA A 381 -1.69 -24.77 -26.89
C ALA A 381 -0.29 -25.38 -26.89
N LEU A 382 0.77 -24.56 -26.85
CA LEU A 382 2.15 -25.02 -26.77
C LEU A 382 2.42 -25.78 -25.46
N LEU A 383 1.89 -25.31 -24.34
CA LEU A 383 1.98 -26.01 -23.06
C LEU A 383 1.22 -27.34 -23.07
N LEU A 384 0.03 -27.38 -23.66
CA LEU A 384 -0.73 -28.62 -23.82
C LEU A 384 0.05 -29.65 -24.66
N VAL A 385 0.63 -29.21 -25.77
CA VAL A 385 1.47 -30.05 -26.63
C VAL A 385 2.66 -30.58 -25.84
N ALA A 386 3.35 -29.74 -25.06
CA ALA A 386 4.46 -30.17 -24.22
C ALA A 386 4.04 -31.23 -23.19
N VAL A 387 2.89 -31.05 -22.54
CA VAL A 387 2.33 -32.04 -21.58
C VAL A 387 2.01 -33.36 -22.27
N ILE A 388 1.41 -33.32 -23.46
CA ILE A 388 1.10 -34.52 -24.25
C ILE A 388 2.39 -35.25 -24.65
N PHE A 389 3.43 -34.54 -25.09
CA PHE A 389 4.72 -35.14 -25.43
C PHE A 389 5.39 -35.79 -24.22
N VAL A 390 5.35 -35.14 -23.05
CA VAL A 390 5.86 -35.71 -21.80
C VAL A 390 5.07 -36.96 -21.41
N GLY A 391 3.74 -36.91 -21.47
CA GLY A 391 2.87 -38.05 -21.17
C GLY A 391 3.07 -39.22 -22.13
N ALA A 392 3.15 -38.96 -23.44
CA ALA A 392 3.43 -39.97 -24.45
C ALA A 392 4.81 -40.59 -24.26
N SER A 393 5.83 -39.79 -23.95
CA SER A 393 7.17 -40.29 -23.64
C SER A 393 7.18 -41.19 -22.40
N TYR A 394 6.39 -40.82 -21.38
CA TYR A 394 6.23 -41.63 -20.17
C TYR A 394 5.52 -42.96 -20.47
N LEU A 395 4.47 -42.93 -21.29
CA LEU A 395 3.72 -44.12 -21.71
C LEU A 395 4.55 -45.06 -22.59
N ILE A 396 5.32 -44.52 -23.54
CA ILE A 396 6.23 -45.32 -24.38
C ILE A 396 7.30 -45.98 -23.51
N ARG A 397 7.86 -45.24 -22.54
CA ARG A 397 8.85 -45.79 -21.61
C ARG A 397 8.25 -46.85 -20.68
N ALA A 398 7.02 -46.66 -20.22
CA ALA A 398 6.30 -47.66 -19.43
C ALA A 398 5.99 -48.92 -20.25
N ARG A 399 5.60 -48.77 -21.52
CA ARG A 399 5.29 -49.87 -22.44
C ARG A 399 6.53 -50.64 -22.86
N SER A 400 7.65 -49.97 -23.15
CA SER A 400 8.95 -50.61 -23.39
C SER A 400 9.38 -51.46 -22.19
N LYS A 401 9.15 -50.97 -20.97
CA LYS A 401 9.45 -51.71 -19.74
C LYS A 401 8.53 -52.92 -19.53
N MET A 402 7.29 -52.88 -20.03
CA MET A 402 6.37 -54.03 -20.04
C MET A 402 6.70 -55.04 -21.13
N ASP A 403 7.16 -54.58 -22.30
CA ASP A 403 7.60 -55.47 -23.39
C ASP A 403 8.90 -56.21 -23.01
N GLU A 404 9.83 -55.56 -22.30
CA GLU A 404 10.99 -56.23 -21.67
C GLU A 404 10.57 -57.27 -20.62
N ALA A 405 9.50 -57.02 -19.87
CA ALA A 405 9.00 -57.96 -18.86
C ALA A 405 8.29 -59.20 -19.45
N ASN A 406 7.90 -59.14 -20.72
CA ASN A 406 7.22 -60.24 -21.44
C ASN A 406 8.15 -61.03 -22.37
N GLN A 407 9.45 -60.74 -22.41
CA GLN A 407 10.40 -61.60 -23.11
C GLN A 407 10.65 -62.89 -22.30
N PRO A 408 10.52 -64.09 -22.92
CA PRO A 408 10.87 -65.33 -22.24
C PRO A 408 12.37 -65.33 -21.92
N LEU A 409 12.70 -65.50 -20.64
CA LEU A 409 14.05 -65.35 -20.08
C LEU A 409 15.10 -66.36 -20.57
N LEU A 410 14.76 -67.30 -21.45
CA LEU A 410 15.67 -68.32 -21.96
C LEU A 410 15.25 -68.76 -23.38
N SER A 411 15.97 -68.29 -24.40
CA SER A 411 16.05 -68.97 -25.69
C SER A 411 17.47 -69.53 -25.87
N ASP A 412 17.53 -70.86 -25.95
CA ASP A 412 18.64 -71.70 -26.39
C ASP A 412 19.83 -72.02 -25.45
N GLN A 413 19.82 -73.29 -25.03
CA GLN A 413 20.94 -74.18 -24.68
C GLN A 413 22.00 -73.73 -23.66
N TYR A 414 21.81 -74.17 -22.42
CA TYR A 414 22.84 -74.29 -21.40
C TYR A 414 23.87 -75.36 -21.81
N ARG A 415 25.14 -74.97 -22.02
CA ARG A 415 26.26 -75.92 -22.15
C ARG A 415 26.83 -76.22 -20.76
N HIS A 416 27.00 -77.51 -20.50
CA HIS A 416 27.39 -78.14 -19.24
C HIS A 416 28.70 -77.57 -18.66
N TYR A 417 28.73 -77.30 -17.35
CA TYR A 417 29.96 -77.21 -16.57
C TYR A 417 30.53 -78.63 -16.40
N ALA A 418 31.60 -78.95 -17.12
CA ALA A 418 32.59 -79.97 -16.76
C ALA A 418 33.68 -80.02 -17.84
N GLU A 419 34.62 -79.06 -17.86
CA GLU A 419 35.87 -79.25 -18.62
C GLU A 419 37.03 -78.32 -18.22
N GLU A 420 36.84 -77.32 -17.37
CA GLU A 420 37.94 -76.40 -16.98
C GLU A 420 38.67 -76.77 -15.68
N TYR A 421 38.47 -78.00 -15.17
CA TYR A 421 39.16 -78.52 -13.97
C TYR A 421 40.42 -79.36 -14.25
N GLU A 422 40.77 -79.62 -15.50
CA GLU A 422 42.05 -80.27 -15.85
C GLU A 422 43.12 -79.24 -16.22
N ARG A 423 43.36 -78.34 -15.28
CA ARG A 423 44.66 -77.69 -15.10
C ARG A 423 45.64 -78.72 -14.53
N ILE A 424 45.90 -79.82 -15.25
CA ILE A 424 46.95 -80.80 -14.92
C ILE A 424 47.58 -81.32 -16.22
N GLN A 425 48.87 -80.98 -16.40
CA GLN A 425 49.90 -81.61 -17.26
C GLN A 425 50.05 -81.19 -18.76
N ASN A 426 50.93 -80.19 -18.95
CA ASN A 426 52.19 -80.26 -19.74
C ASN A 426 52.10 -80.39 -21.30
N PRO A 427 53.22 -80.29 -22.06
CA PRO A 427 53.40 -79.37 -23.18
C PRO A 427 53.42 -80.07 -24.56
N ASN A 428 53.48 -79.25 -25.63
CA ASN A 428 53.84 -79.59 -27.01
C ASN A 428 52.84 -80.38 -27.90
N GLN A 429 52.89 -79.98 -29.19
CA GLN A 429 52.45 -80.66 -30.43
C GLN A 429 50.93 -80.71 -30.68
N SER A 430 50.36 -80.03 -31.69
CA SER A 430 50.56 -80.02 -33.16
C SER A 430 49.89 -81.18 -33.91
N VAL A 431 49.04 -80.77 -34.86
CA VAL A 431 48.51 -81.49 -36.05
C VAL A 431 47.47 -82.57 -35.69
N VAL A 432 46.20 -82.48 -36.11
CA VAL A 432 45.62 -82.26 -37.45
C VAL A 432 44.35 -81.41 -37.35
#